data_AF-A0A348ZUP1-F1
#
_entry.id   AF-A0A348ZUP1-F1
#
_cell.length_a   1.000
_cell.length_b   1.000
_cell.length_c   1.000
_cell.angle_alpha   90.00
_cell.angle_beta   90.00
_cell.angle_gamma   90.00
#
_symmetry.space_group_name_H-M   'P 1'
#
loop_
_entity.id
_entity.type
_entity.pdbx_description
1 polymer ?
#
loop_
_entity_poly.entity_id
_entity_poly.type
_entity_poly.pdbx_seq_one_letter_code
_entity_poly.pdbx_strand_id
1 'polypeptide(L)'
;MDIYRPLWESHKEHFNDWDTWNYAQSAQKCDHHEEAEQIARYCCERWPHFLLGRQTLAWALYYNHFRDELPPNQPIPKAYWSAAEEVLDLCVKDPHSKYSPFVRIVFSIVHFLEQRQATGENVRKRLDWLGHLEADHLSTLAESFTDKEGKLRETASNLESWYSYMSKALLDGEHYEDCIQLCEKAIASLQKFHYDNDVWFAARIAECKSKLGRTEEALADYQPLVLKLSAWHLHYKIALLLYKLGQRDGALRHGAEAALAFGPLPNKWKLFLFLAVVLQENGQEDLGRRHAQLAANLRRENNWDKVIPKAQQRFEQFKVDFTDATPAKDLSRQLRQHWQKWQLEMLPRHEGFIDRVHKDKPFGFIKAESLPEPVFFKTHSFIGPKEQCVSRTRVKFFIKDSYDKTKERSSTEAIQVTPIA
;
A
#
# COMPACT_ATOMS: atom_id res chain seq x y z
N MET A 1 39.58 -10.79 13.61
CA MET A 1 40.14 -10.20 12.37
C MET A 1 41.65 -10.06 12.46
N ASP A 2 42.14 -9.37 13.48
CA ASP A 2 43.58 -9.05 13.64
C ASP A 2 44.52 -10.26 13.77
N ILE A 3 44.01 -11.42 14.19
CA ILE A 3 44.77 -12.67 14.26
C ILE A 3 44.70 -13.43 12.92
N TYR A 4 43.52 -13.51 12.30
CA TYR A 4 43.32 -14.32 11.11
C TYR A 4 43.95 -13.70 9.86
N ARG A 5 43.87 -12.38 9.67
CA ARG A 5 44.37 -11.72 8.45
C ARG A 5 45.88 -11.91 8.26
N PRO A 6 46.76 -11.65 9.25
CA PRO A 6 48.20 -11.88 9.08
C PRO A 6 48.55 -13.35 8.84
N LEU A 7 47.85 -14.27 9.53
CA LEU A 7 48.04 -15.72 9.34
C LEU A 7 47.59 -16.18 7.96
N TRP A 8 46.51 -15.61 7.44
CA TRP A 8 46.04 -15.89 6.09
C TRP A 8 47.03 -15.41 5.04
N GLU A 9 47.59 -14.21 5.21
CA GLU A 9 48.57 -13.64 4.28
C GLU A 9 49.89 -14.42 4.25
N SER A 10 50.29 -15.00 5.38
CA SER A 10 51.59 -15.69 5.54
C SER A 10 51.53 -17.20 5.42
N HIS A 11 50.39 -17.83 5.73
CA HIS A 11 50.26 -19.28 5.95
C HIS A 11 48.91 -19.85 5.45
N LYS A 12 48.34 -19.28 4.38
CA LYS A 12 47.03 -19.66 3.81
C LYS A 12 46.88 -21.17 3.57
N GLU A 13 47.95 -21.84 3.16
CA GLU A 13 47.99 -23.27 2.85
C GLU A 13 47.69 -24.19 4.04
N HIS A 14 47.88 -23.69 5.27
CA HIS A 14 47.63 -24.42 6.51
C HIS A 14 46.21 -24.25 7.04
N PHE A 15 45.43 -23.33 6.49
CA PHE A 15 44.03 -23.15 6.91
C PHE A 15 43.19 -24.36 6.48
N ASN A 16 42.41 -24.90 7.41
CA ASN A 16 41.35 -25.86 7.11
C ASN A 16 40.01 -25.13 6.88
N ASP A 17 38.94 -25.90 6.70
CA ASP A 17 37.57 -25.43 6.51
C ASP A 17 37.08 -24.55 7.67
N TRP A 18 37.32 -24.98 8.91
CA TRP A 18 36.93 -24.24 10.12
C TRP A 18 37.71 -22.93 10.29
N ASP A 19 39.03 -22.93 10.06
CA ASP A 19 39.85 -21.72 10.18
C ASP A 19 39.43 -20.68 9.14
N THR A 20 39.22 -21.14 7.90
CA THR A 20 38.77 -20.29 6.79
C THR A 20 37.39 -19.70 7.06
N TRP A 21 36.45 -20.52 7.54
CA TRP A 21 35.10 -20.07 7.87
C TRP A 21 35.06 -19.10 9.06
N ASN A 22 35.83 -19.37 10.11
CA ASN A 22 35.94 -18.46 11.25
C ASN A 22 36.54 -17.11 10.84
N TYR A 23 37.50 -17.11 9.91
CA TYR A 23 38.03 -15.87 9.36
C TYR A 23 36.96 -15.11 8.57
N ALA A 24 36.27 -15.76 7.62
CA ALA A 24 35.19 -15.14 6.84
C ALA A 24 34.09 -14.56 7.75
N GLN A 25 33.65 -15.32 8.77
CA GLN A 25 32.66 -14.86 9.73
C GLN A 25 33.16 -13.67 10.57
N SER A 26 34.45 -13.68 10.95
CA SER A 26 35.07 -12.56 11.67
C SER A 26 35.10 -11.31 10.81
N ALA A 27 35.49 -11.41 9.53
CA ALA A 27 35.49 -10.29 8.60
C ALA A 27 34.09 -9.71 8.45
N GLN A 28 33.08 -10.58 8.30
CA GLN A 28 31.69 -10.19 8.19
C GLN A 28 31.16 -9.43 9.42
N LYS A 29 31.46 -9.92 10.63
CA LYS A 29 31.07 -9.27 11.90
C LYS A 29 31.75 -7.92 12.14
N CYS A 30 32.87 -7.68 11.46
CA CYS A 30 33.59 -6.41 11.49
C CYS A 30 33.22 -5.50 10.29
N ASP A 31 32.13 -5.78 9.58
CA ASP A 31 31.66 -5.05 8.40
C ASP A 31 32.63 -5.01 7.19
N HIS A 32 33.61 -5.93 7.15
CA HIS A 32 34.49 -6.14 6.00
C HIS A 32 33.88 -7.12 5.01
N HIS A 33 32.74 -6.74 4.40
CA HIS A 33 31.91 -7.67 3.62
C HIS A 33 32.56 -8.14 2.30
N GLU A 34 33.33 -7.31 1.60
CA GLU A 34 34.06 -7.72 0.39
C GLU A 34 35.12 -8.78 0.71
N GLU A 35 35.90 -8.56 1.77
CA GLU A 35 36.90 -9.51 2.27
C GLU A 35 36.24 -10.82 2.73
N ALA A 36 35.12 -10.71 3.46
CA ALA A 36 34.35 -11.87 3.89
C ALA A 36 33.85 -12.71 2.71
N GLU A 37 33.38 -12.08 1.63
CA GLU A 37 32.96 -12.79 0.41
C GLU A 37 34.13 -13.53 -0.24
N GLN A 38 35.28 -12.87 -0.41
CA GLN A 38 36.46 -13.48 -1.02
C GLN A 38 36.93 -14.72 -0.25
N ILE A 39 36.98 -14.64 1.07
CA ILE A 39 37.40 -15.76 1.93
C ILE A 39 36.35 -16.88 1.92
N ALA A 40 35.06 -16.53 1.98
CA ALA A 40 33.97 -17.51 1.95
C ALA A 40 33.89 -18.23 0.60
N ARG A 41 34.17 -17.53 -0.50
CA ARG A 41 34.26 -18.11 -1.86
C ARG A 41 35.40 -19.12 -1.93
N TYR A 42 36.58 -18.76 -1.43
CA TYR A 42 37.71 -19.71 -1.32
C TYR A 42 37.36 -20.94 -0.46
N CYS A 43 36.62 -20.75 0.65
CA CYS A 43 36.15 -21.86 1.48
C CYS A 43 35.27 -22.83 0.69
N CYS A 44 34.32 -22.31 -0.10
CA CYS A 44 33.40 -23.12 -0.90
C CYS A 44 34.10 -23.84 -2.06
N GLU A 45 35.10 -23.21 -2.69
CA GLU A 45 35.90 -23.83 -3.76
C GLU A 45 36.72 -25.02 -3.24
N ARG A 46 37.34 -24.87 -2.06
CA ARG A 46 38.22 -25.91 -1.49
C ARG A 46 37.47 -26.99 -0.74
N TRP A 47 36.34 -26.65 -0.11
CA TRP A 47 35.49 -27.59 0.62
C TRP A 47 34.00 -27.45 0.23
N PRO A 48 33.60 -27.90 -0.98
CA PRO A 48 32.24 -27.67 -1.52
C PRO A 48 31.09 -28.26 -0.70
N HIS A 49 31.37 -29.27 0.12
CA HIS A 49 30.39 -29.93 0.99
C HIS A 49 30.28 -29.29 2.38
N PHE A 50 31.11 -28.28 2.70
CA PHE A 50 31.09 -27.61 3.98
C PHE A 50 29.94 -26.60 4.08
N LEU A 51 28.84 -27.00 4.71
CA LEU A 51 27.59 -26.24 4.77
C LEU A 51 27.76 -24.84 5.38
N LEU A 52 28.57 -24.71 6.43
CA LEU A 52 28.80 -23.43 7.09
C LEU A 52 29.54 -22.44 6.18
N GLY A 53 30.49 -22.91 5.36
CA GLY A 53 31.16 -22.09 4.35
C GLY A 53 30.18 -21.52 3.33
N ARG A 54 29.28 -22.37 2.82
CA ARG A 54 28.22 -21.98 1.87
C ARG A 54 27.25 -20.96 2.46
N GLN A 55 26.84 -21.17 3.72
CA GLN A 55 25.97 -20.22 4.43
C GLN A 55 26.65 -18.86 4.65
N THR A 56 27.91 -18.85 5.07
CA THR A 56 28.68 -17.60 5.23
C THR A 56 28.84 -16.87 3.89
N LEU A 57 29.10 -17.59 2.79
CA LEU A 57 29.15 -16.99 1.45
C LEU A 57 27.81 -16.37 1.06
N ALA A 58 26.70 -17.09 1.26
CA ALA A 58 25.37 -16.56 0.98
C ALA A 58 25.08 -15.27 1.77
N TRP A 59 25.49 -15.20 3.04
CA TRP A 59 25.34 -13.98 3.82
C TRP A 59 26.28 -12.86 3.36
N ALA A 60 27.52 -13.17 2.97
CA ALA A 60 28.45 -12.17 2.43
C ALA A 60 27.87 -11.54 1.15
N LEU A 61 27.32 -12.36 0.24
CA LEU A 61 26.60 -11.89 -0.95
C LEU A 61 25.40 -11.01 -0.58
N TYR A 62 24.61 -11.38 0.45
CA TYR A 62 23.54 -10.52 0.97
C TYR A 62 24.04 -9.13 1.35
N TYR A 63 25.10 -9.04 2.16
CA TYR A 63 25.61 -7.75 2.63
C TYR A 63 26.23 -6.90 1.52
N ASN A 64 26.90 -7.52 0.53
CA ASN A 64 27.52 -6.81 -0.58
C ASN A 64 26.52 -6.34 -1.66
N HIS A 65 25.41 -7.06 -1.85
CA HIS A 65 24.54 -6.84 -3.01
C HIS A 65 23.07 -6.55 -2.69
N PHE A 66 22.57 -6.95 -1.52
CA PHE A 66 21.13 -6.94 -1.21
C PHE A 66 20.74 -6.16 0.05
N ARG A 67 21.70 -5.86 0.94
CA ARG A 67 21.42 -5.10 2.17
C ARG A 67 20.90 -3.70 1.84
N ASP A 68 21.56 -3.02 0.92
CA ASP A 68 21.25 -1.64 0.57
C ASP A 68 20.25 -1.61 -0.59
N GLU A 69 19.22 -0.78 -0.47
CA GLU A 69 18.18 -0.66 -1.50
C GLU A 69 18.75 -0.06 -2.79
N LEU A 70 18.57 -0.77 -3.89
CA LEU A 70 18.91 -0.26 -5.22
C LEU A 70 17.88 0.79 -5.67
N PRO A 71 18.31 1.94 -6.24
CA PRO A 71 17.37 2.95 -6.73
C PRO A 71 16.45 2.39 -7.83
N PRO A 72 15.12 2.62 -7.76
CA PRO A 72 14.17 2.05 -8.72
C PRO A 72 14.38 2.51 -10.16
N ASN A 73 14.99 3.69 -10.34
CA ASN A 73 15.22 4.32 -11.65
C ASN A 73 16.55 3.93 -12.31
N GLN A 74 17.38 3.12 -11.69
CA GLN A 74 18.68 2.70 -12.25
C GLN A 74 18.59 1.31 -12.90
N PRO A 75 19.46 0.93 -13.84
CA PRO A 75 19.52 -0.45 -14.32
C PRO A 75 20.01 -1.39 -13.21
N ILE A 76 19.58 -2.65 -13.26
CA ILE A 76 20.00 -3.67 -12.30
C ILE A 76 21.43 -4.11 -12.66
N PRO A 77 22.40 -4.02 -11.74
CA PRO A 77 23.76 -4.48 -12.02
C PRO A 77 23.79 -5.97 -12.36
N LYS A 78 24.62 -6.39 -13.32
CA LYS A 78 24.79 -7.83 -13.64
C LYS A 78 25.21 -8.65 -12.42
N ALA A 79 26.06 -8.08 -11.57
CA ALA A 79 26.52 -8.70 -10.33
C ALA A 79 25.36 -9.04 -9.37
N TYR A 80 24.29 -8.22 -9.36
CA TYR A 80 23.12 -8.48 -8.52
C TYR A 80 22.42 -9.79 -8.90
N TRP A 81 22.19 -10.01 -10.21
CA TRP A 81 21.58 -11.25 -10.69
C TRP A 81 22.49 -12.46 -10.52
N SER A 82 23.78 -12.29 -10.79
CA SER A 82 24.77 -13.35 -10.56
C SER A 82 24.79 -13.79 -9.10
N ALA A 83 24.78 -12.84 -8.16
CA ALA A 83 24.74 -13.14 -6.72
C ALA A 83 23.42 -13.81 -6.30
N ALA A 84 22.30 -13.42 -6.92
CA ALA A 84 20.99 -14.02 -6.65
C ALA A 84 20.97 -15.50 -7.07
N GLU A 85 21.43 -15.80 -8.29
CA GLU A 85 21.54 -17.17 -8.82
C GLU A 85 22.49 -18.01 -7.96
N GLU A 86 23.64 -17.47 -7.59
CA GLU A 86 24.61 -18.17 -6.73
C GLU A 86 24.01 -18.52 -5.36
N VAL A 87 23.22 -17.62 -4.76
CA VAL A 87 22.54 -17.88 -3.48
C VAL A 87 21.55 -19.05 -3.59
N LEU A 88 20.84 -19.19 -4.72
CA LEU A 88 19.92 -20.31 -4.95
C LEU A 88 20.65 -21.66 -4.92
N ASP A 89 21.88 -21.69 -5.43
CA ASP A 89 22.74 -22.86 -5.43
C ASP A 89 23.40 -23.10 -4.08
N LEU A 90 23.79 -22.04 -3.36
CA LEU A 90 24.51 -22.12 -2.10
C LEU A 90 23.63 -22.50 -0.91
N CYS A 91 22.42 -21.95 -0.84
CA CYS A 91 21.57 -22.12 0.33
C CYS A 91 20.96 -23.53 0.37
N VAL A 92 21.01 -24.14 1.56
CA VAL A 92 20.03 -25.20 1.87
C VAL A 92 18.66 -24.53 1.81
N LYS A 93 17.76 -25.08 0.97
CA LYS A 93 16.35 -24.63 0.85
C LYS A 93 15.52 -25.02 2.07
N ASP A 94 16.10 -24.86 3.26
CA ASP A 94 15.43 -24.99 4.53
C ASP A 94 15.06 -23.58 5.03
N PRO A 95 13.79 -23.17 4.91
CA PRO A 95 13.32 -21.86 5.34
C PRO A 95 13.29 -21.69 6.87
N HIS A 96 13.46 -22.77 7.65
CA HIS A 96 13.62 -22.71 9.10
C HIS A 96 15.07 -22.49 9.55
N SER A 97 16.03 -22.58 8.62
CA SER A 97 17.42 -22.29 8.93
C SER A 97 17.60 -20.80 9.19
N LYS A 98 17.64 -20.43 10.47
CA LYS A 98 18.09 -19.10 10.95
C LYS A 98 19.51 -18.73 10.47
N TYR A 99 20.22 -19.67 9.85
CA TYR A 99 21.56 -19.52 9.29
C TYR A 99 21.54 -19.29 7.78
N SER A 100 20.37 -19.30 7.12
CA SER A 100 20.24 -19.06 5.69
C SER A 100 19.64 -17.68 5.42
N PRO A 101 20.30 -16.81 4.62
CA PRO A 101 19.72 -15.53 4.20
C PRO A 101 18.66 -15.68 3.10
N PHE A 102 18.33 -16.91 2.71
CA PHE A 102 17.55 -17.21 1.52
C PHE A 102 16.20 -16.46 1.47
N VAL A 103 15.39 -16.56 2.51
CA VAL A 103 14.09 -15.86 2.59
C VAL A 103 14.26 -14.35 2.46
N ARG A 104 15.29 -13.79 3.12
CA ARG A 104 15.58 -12.34 3.07
C ARG A 104 15.96 -11.90 1.67
N ILE A 105 16.80 -12.67 0.96
CA ILE A 105 17.22 -12.37 -0.41
C ILE A 105 16.02 -12.44 -1.38
N VAL A 106 15.18 -13.49 -1.27
CA VAL A 106 13.95 -13.59 -2.07
C VAL A 106 13.08 -12.35 -1.89
N PHE A 107 12.82 -11.94 -0.65
CA PHE A 107 12.03 -10.73 -0.38
C PHE A 107 12.71 -9.45 -0.85
N SER A 108 14.03 -9.30 -0.70
CA SER A 108 14.76 -8.15 -1.24
C SER A 108 14.62 -8.03 -2.76
N ILE A 109 14.75 -9.14 -3.49
CA ILE A 109 14.58 -9.18 -4.96
C ILE A 109 13.15 -8.81 -5.34
N VAL A 110 12.17 -9.41 -4.68
CA VAL A 110 10.74 -9.17 -4.97
C VAL A 110 10.37 -7.72 -4.68
N HIS A 111 10.79 -7.19 -3.55
CA HIS A 111 10.58 -5.80 -3.16
C HIS A 111 11.19 -4.85 -4.20
N PHE A 112 12.42 -5.12 -4.62
CA PHE A 112 13.08 -4.31 -5.63
C PHE A 112 12.38 -4.33 -6.99
N LEU A 113 11.89 -5.50 -7.43
CA LEU A 113 11.09 -5.62 -8.65
C LEU A 113 9.74 -4.90 -8.54
N GLU A 114 9.15 -4.85 -7.34
CA GLU A 114 7.88 -4.17 -7.07
C GLU A 114 8.00 -2.64 -7.11
N GLN A 115 9.16 -2.07 -6.74
CA GLN A 115 9.39 -0.63 -6.85
C GLN A 115 9.48 -0.14 -8.31
N ARG A 116 9.54 -1.06 -9.29
CA ARG A 116 9.60 -0.77 -10.72
C ARG A 116 8.23 -0.89 -11.38
N GLN A 117 8.16 -0.50 -12.65
CA GLN A 117 6.97 -0.73 -13.44
C GLN A 117 6.62 -2.22 -13.48
N ALA A 118 5.37 -2.56 -13.21
CA ALA A 118 4.82 -3.90 -13.33
C ALA A 118 4.71 -4.31 -14.82
N THR A 119 5.85 -4.65 -15.42
CA THR A 119 5.92 -5.28 -16.74
C THR A 119 5.68 -6.78 -16.60
N GLY A 120 5.21 -7.46 -17.65
CA GLY A 120 5.02 -8.92 -17.62
C GLY A 120 6.28 -9.69 -17.21
N GLU A 121 7.47 -9.20 -17.59
CA GLU A 121 8.75 -9.79 -17.18
C GLU A 121 9.01 -9.63 -15.67
N ASN A 122 8.83 -8.44 -15.11
CA ASN A 122 9.06 -8.20 -13.68
C ASN A 122 8.05 -8.97 -12.81
N VAL A 123 6.80 -9.03 -13.25
CA VAL A 123 5.75 -9.81 -12.59
C VAL A 123 6.12 -11.30 -12.57
N ARG A 124 6.49 -11.86 -13.72
CA ARG A 124 6.94 -13.26 -13.82
C ARG A 124 8.11 -13.54 -12.87
N LYS A 125 9.15 -12.70 -12.88
CA LYS A 125 10.30 -12.87 -11.97
C LYS A 125 9.88 -12.84 -10.50
N ARG A 126 8.97 -11.96 -10.09
CA ARG A 126 8.47 -11.96 -8.70
C ARG A 126 7.79 -13.27 -8.35
N LEU A 127 6.93 -13.80 -9.23
CA LEU A 127 6.26 -15.07 -9.03
C LEU A 127 7.27 -16.24 -8.96
N ASP A 128 8.25 -16.28 -9.87
CA ASP A 128 9.31 -17.30 -9.88
C ASP A 128 10.09 -17.31 -8.56
N TRP A 129 10.54 -16.13 -8.11
CA TRP A 129 11.31 -15.99 -6.87
C TRP A 129 10.50 -16.35 -5.62
N LEU A 130 9.25 -15.91 -5.54
CA LEU A 130 8.35 -16.28 -4.44
C LEU A 130 7.98 -17.76 -4.46
N GLY A 131 7.96 -18.39 -5.64
CA GLY A 131 7.70 -19.82 -5.83
C GLY A 131 8.82 -20.73 -5.32
N HIS A 132 10.02 -20.19 -5.05
CA HIS A 132 11.06 -20.93 -4.35
C HIS A 132 10.83 -21.04 -2.83
N LEU A 133 9.85 -20.32 -2.28
CA LEU A 133 9.49 -20.37 -0.87
C LEU A 133 8.24 -21.24 -0.68
N GLU A 134 8.34 -22.23 0.20
CA GLU A 134 7.20 -23.06 0.61
C GLU A 134 6.49 -22.39 1.80
N ALA A 135 5.27 -21.89 1.57
CA ALA A 135 4.53 -21.10 2.55
C ALA A 135 4.38 -21.81 3.91
N ASP A 136 4.09 -23.11 3.90
CA ASP A 136 3.83 -23.88 5.12
C ASP A 136 5.10 -24.05 5.99
N HIS A 137 6.28 -23.74 5.45
CA HIS A 137 7.55 -23.77 6.16
C HIS A 137 8.06 -22.37 6.54
N LEU A 138 7.31 -21.29 6.27
CA LEU A 138 7.69 -19.95 6.69
C LEU A 138 7.30 -19.67 8.14
N SER A 139 8.16 -18.95 8.86
CA SER A 139 7.88 -18.53 10.24
C SER A 139 6.61 -17.68 10.31
N THR A 140 5.77 -17.99 11.30
CA THR A 140 4.58 -17.23 11.71
C THR A 140 4.89 -16.18 12.78
N LEU A 141 6.11 -16.18 13.31
CA LEU A 141 6.53 -15.27 14.37
C LEU A 141 6.87 -13.90 13.79
N ALA A 142 6.27 -12.86 14.38
CA ALA A 142 6.65 -11.47 14.14
C ALA A 142 8.00 -11.16 14.79
N GLU A 143 8.84 -10.35 14.14
CA GLU A 143 10.10 -9.88 14.74
C GLU A 143 9.87 -8.52 15.41
N SER A 144 10.45 -8.30 16.58
CA SER A 144 10.41 -7.01 17.28
C SER A 144 11.79 -6.36 17.29
N PHE A 145 11.83 -5.05 17.08
CA PHE A 145 13.07 -4.27 17.10
C PHE A 145 12.80 -2.86 17.65
N THR A 146 13.84 -2.19 18.15
CA THR A 146 13.74 -0.81 18.60
C THR A 146 14.17 0.11 17.45
N ASP A 147 13.31 1.05 17.07
CA ASP A 147 13.64 2.04 16.03
C ASP A 147 14.68 3.08 16.54
N LYS A 148 15.14 3.96 15.65
CA LYS A 148 16.15 4.99 15.97
C LYS A 148 15.63 5.97 17.03
N GLU A 149 14.32 6.06 17.18
CA GLU A 149 13.62 6.90 18.16
C GLU A 149 13.39 6.20 19.51
N GLY A 150 13.91 4.97 19.69
CA GLY A 150 13.80 4.22 20.94
C GLY A 150 12.44 3.53 21.13
N LYS A 151 11.59 3.49 20.11
CA LYS A 151 10.26 2.90 20.18
C LYS A 151 10.30 1.45 19.70
N LEU A 152 9.66 0.56 20.46
CA LEU A 152 9.47 -0.82 20.06
C LEU A 152 8.54 -0.88 18.84
N ARG A 153 9.04 -1.52 17.77
CA ARG A 153 8.34 -1.82 16.55
C ARG A 153 8.28 -3.32 16.35
N GLU A 154 7.29 -3.74 15.61
CA GLU A 154 7.05 -5.14 15.26
C GLU A 154 6.86 -5.21 13.74
N THR A 155 7.45 -6.23 13.13
CA THR A 155 7.33 -6.51 11.70
C THR A 155 6.43 -7.71 11.43
N ALA A 156 5.84 -7.72 10.24
CA ALA A 156 5.15 -8.89 9.73
C ALA A 156 6.04 -10.13 9.79
N SER A 157 5.42 -11.28 10.06
CA SER A 157 6.11 -12.56 9.95
C SER A 157 6.54 -12.85 8.50
N ASN A 158 7.43 -13.83 8.31
CA ASN A 158 7.83 -14.24 6.96
C ASN A 158 6.63 -14.79 6.18
N LEU A 159 5.75 -15.55 6.83
CA LEU A 159 4.53 -16.07 6.21
C LEU A 159 3.59 -14.94 5.77
N GLU A 160 3.35 -13.95 6.65
CA GLU A 160 2.51 -12.80 6.31
C GLU A 160 3.10 -11.97 5.17
N SER A 161 4.41 -11.73 5.19
CA SER A 161 5.13 -11.02 4.13
C SER A 161 5.03 -11.76 2.81
N TRP A 162 5.20 -13.09 2.82
CA TRP A 162 5.04 -13.92 1.63
C TRP A 162 3.61 -13.83 1.06
N TYR A 163 2.58 -13.94 1.89
CA TYR A 163 1.19 -13.78 1.42
C TYR A 163 0.97 -12.40 0.80
N SER A 164 1.50 -11.33 1.41
CA SER A 164 1.34 -9.97 0.88
C SER A 164 2.03 -9.80 -0.48
N TYR A 165 3.28 -10.27 -0.60
CA TYR A 165 4.02 -10.22 -1.87
C TYR A 165 3.40 -11.10 -2.95
N MET A 166 3.06 -12.35 -2.64
CA MET A 166 2.52 -13.31 -3.60
C MET A 166 1.15 -12.89 -4.10
N SER A 167 0.23 -12.47 -3.21
CA SER A 167 -1.09 -11.99 -3.65
C SER A 167 -1.00 -10.76 -4.54
N LYS A 168 -0.07 -9.83 -4.26
CA LYS A 168 0.18 -8.67 -5.12
C LYS A 168 0.74 -9.08 -6.47
N ALA A 169 1.71 -9.99 -6.51
CA ALA A 169 2.30 -10.49 -7.75
C ALA A 169 1.26 -11.22 -8.62
N LEU A 170 0.39 -12.04 -8.02
CA LEU A 170 -0.72 -12.71 -8.73
C LEU A 170 -1.72 -11.71 -9.32
N LEU A 171 -2.11 -10.68 -8.55
CA LEU A 171 -2.99 -9.63 -9.06
C LEU A 171 -2.37 -8.87 -10.23
N ASP A 172 -1.10 -8.47 -10.12
CA ASP A 172 -0.37 -7.79 -11.20
C ASP A 172 -0.15 -8.70 -12.43
N GLY A 173 -0.10 -10.02 -12.22
CA GLY A 173 -0.01 -11.05 -13.26
C GLY A 173 -1.34 -11.52 -13.82
N GLU A 174 -2.45 -10.90 -13.39
CA GLU A 174 -3.81 -11.23 -13.83
C GLU A 174 -4.26 -12.67 -13.48
N HIS A 175 -3.62 -13.30 -12.50
CA HIS A 175 -4.02 -14.59 -11.91
C HIS A 175 -5.09 -14.37 -10.83
N TYR A 176 -6.27 -13.90 -11.25
CA TYR A 176 -7.28 -13.35 -10.35
C TYR A 176 -7.88 -14.39 -9.40
N GLU A 177 -8.25 -15.57 -9.89
CA GLU A 177 -8.78 -16.67 -9.06
C GLU A 177 -7.76 -17.13 -8.00
N ASP A 178 -6.51 -17.33 -8.40
CA ASP A 178 -5.44 -17.74 -7.49
C ASP A 178 -5.17 -16.67 -6.43
N CYS A 179 -5.20 -15.40 -6.82
CA CYS A 179 -5.07 -14.28 -5.88
C CYS A 179 -6.20 -14.27 -4.84
N ILE A 180 -7.44 -14.51 -5.25
CA ILE A 180 -8.60 -14.58 -4.35
C ILE A 180 -8.40 -15.70 -3.32
N GLN A 181 -8.15 -16.92 -3.80
CA GLN A 181 -7.96 -18.08 -2.92
C GLN A 181 -6.80 -17.86 -1.93
N LEU A 182 -5.70 -17.27 -2.40
CA LEU A 182 -4.55 -17.00 -1.56
C LEU A 182 -4.86 -15.95 -0.48
N CYS A 183 -5.56 -14.87 -0.82
CA CYS A 183 -5.96 -13.84 0.14
C CYS A 183 -6.94 -14.39 1.18
N GLU A 184 -7.91 -15.22 0.77
CA GLU A 184 -8.85 -15.88 1.68
C GLU A 184 -8.11 -16.83 2.63
N LYS A 185 -7.16 -17.63 2.11
CA LYS A 185 -6.28 -18.47 2.95
C LYS A 185 -5.48 -17.62 3.93
N ALA A 186 -4.91 -16.50 3.52
CA ALA A 186 -4.16 -15.59 4.40
C ALA A 186 -5.04 -15.04 5.52
N ILE A 187 -6.25 -14.55 5.20
CA ILE A 187 -7.21 -14.01 6.16
C ILE A 187 -7.65 -15.08 7.18
N ALA A 188 -7.86 -16.32 6.73
CA ALA A 188 -8.29 -17.41 7.59
C ALA A 188 -7.17 -18.01 8.46
N SER A 189 -5.91 -17.96 8.00
CA SER A 189 -4.79 -18.68 8.65
C SER A 189 -3.91 -17.79 9.53
N LEU A 190 -3.79 -16.50 9.23
CA LEU A 190 -2.97 -15.58 10.01
C LEU A 190 -3.70 -15.13 11.28
N GLN A 191 -3.02 -15.25 12.43
CA GLN A 191 -3.59 -14.85 13.72
C GLN A 191 -3.48 -13.35 14.00
N LYS A 192 -2.54 -12.67 13.34
CA LYS A 192 -2.24 -11.25 13.53
C LYS A 192 -1.81 -10.65 12.20
N PHE A 193 -2.27 -9.44 11.95
CA PHE A 193 -1.93 -8.67 10.75
C PHE A 193 -1.16 -7.41 11.14
N HIS A 194 -0.19 -7.06 10.31
CA HIS A 194 0.60 -5.86 10.36
C HIS A 194 0.31 -5.01 9.12
N TYR A 195 0.54 -3.70 9.21
CA TYR A 195 0.43 -2.78 8.07
C TYR A 195 -0.94 -2.76 7.37
N ASP A 196 -2.02 -3.07 8.11
CA ASP A 196 -3.38 -3.24 7.59
C ASP A 196 -3.47 -4.34 6.49
N ASN A 197 -2.62 -5.37 6.56
CA ASN A 197 -2.57 -6.44 5.56
C ASN A 197 -3.93 -7.17 5.40
N ASP A 198 -4.73 -7.29 6.46
CA ASP A 198 -6.10 -7.81 6.38
C ASP A 198 -6.98 -6.97 5.43
N VAL A 199 -6.89 -5.64 5.53
CA VAL A 199 -7.58 -4.71 4.65
C VAL A 199 -7.05 -4.82 3.23
N TRP A 200 -5.73 -4.95 3.06
CA TRP A 200 -5.12 -5.10 1.73
C TRP A 200 -5.47 -6.42 1.05
N PHE A 201 -5.51 -7.54 1.78
CA PHE A 201 -5.97 -8.83 1.26
C PHE A 201 -7.42 -8.74 0.80
N ALA A 202 -8.32 -8.18 1.63
CA ALA A 202 -9.72 -7.99 1.26
C ALA A 202 -9.88 -7.05 0.05
N ALA A 203 -9.09 -5.98 -0.03
CA ALA A 203 -9.12 -5.05 -1.16
C ALA A 203 -8.64 -5.72 -2.46
N ARG A 204 -7.67 -6.64 -2.40
CA ARG A 204 -7.20 -7.44 -3.55
C ARG A 204 -8.25 -8.45 -4.00
N ILE A 205 -8.96 -9.11 -3.08
CA ILE A 205 -10.11 -9.98 -3.41
C ILE A 205 -11.15 -9.20 -4.21
N ALA A 206 -11.57 -8.04 -3.69
CA ALA A 206 -12.54 -7.17 -4.36
C ALA A 206 -12.03 -6.70 -5.73
N GLU A 207 -10.73 -6.38 -5.85
CA GLU A 207 -10.13 -6.01 -7.12
C GLU A 207 -10.17 -7.15 -8.15
N CYS A 208 -9.79 -8.36 -7.74
CA CYS A 208 -9.85 -9.56 -8.59
C CYS A 208 -11.27 -9.85 -9.05
N LYS A 209 -12.25 -9.83 -8.13
CA LYS A 209 -13.68 -9.99 -8.49
C LYS A 209 -14.14 -8.94 -9.51
N SER A 210 -13.74 -7.69 -9.35
CA SER A 210 -14.03 -6.61 -10.31
C SER A 210 -13.42 -6.88 -11.70
N LYS A 211 -12.22 -7.44 -11.74
CA LYS A 211 -11.52 -7.81 -12.99
C LYS A 211 -12.15 -9.01 -13.68
N LEU A 212 -12.71 -9.94 -12.90
CA LEU A 212 -13.48 -11.09 -13.38
C LEU A 212 -14.93 -10.75 -13.77
N GLY A 213 -15.32 -9.48 -13.70
CA GLY A 213 -16.68 -9.04 -14.05
C GLY A 213 -17.73 -9.25 -12.95
N ARG A 214 -17.34 -9.78 -11.77
CA ARG A 214 -18.18 -9.99 -10.59
C ARG A 214 -18.39 -8.66 -9.84
N THR A 215 -19.07 -7.73 -10.51
CA THR A 215 -19.11 -6.30 -10.15
C THR A 215 -19.84 -6.05 -8.84
N GLU A 216 -20.98 -6.72 -8.63
CA GLU A 216 -21.80 -6.63 -7.43
C GLU A 216 -21.07 -7.21 -6.21
N GLU A 217 -20.42 -8.36 -6.36
CA GLU A 217 -19.62 -8.97 -5.29
C GLU A 217 -18.43 -8.07 -4.90
N ALA A 218 -17.71 -7.53 -5.89
CA ALA A 218 -16.62 -6.60 -5.65
C ALA A 218 -17.09 -5.34 -4.92
N LEU A 219 -18.28 -4.83 -5.26
CA LEU A 219 -18.87 -3.68 -4.60
C LEU A 219 -19.20 -3.99 -3.13
N ALA A 220 -19.83 -5.14 -2.87
CA ALA A 220 -20.15 -5.60 -1.53
C ALA A 220 -18.88 -5.77 -0.68
N ASP A 221 -17.79 -6.27 -1.26
CA ASP A 221 -16.51 -6.43 -0.56
C ASP A 221 -15.83 -5.08 -0.25
N TYR A 222 -15.89 -4.09 -1.15
CA TYR A 222 -15.26 -2.78 -0.91
C TYR A 222 -16.01 -1.90 0.11
N GLN A 223 -17.33 -2.04 0.23
CA GLN A 223 -18.15 -1.22 1.13
C GLN A 223 -17.71 -1.26 2.61
N PRO A 224 -17.46 -2.41 3.25
CA PRO A 224 -16.95 -2.43 4.61
C PRO A 224 -15.53 -1.88 4.72
N LEU A 225 -14.69 -2.07 3.69
CA LEU A 225 -13.29 -1.63 3.70
C LEU A 225 -13.16 -0.11 3.72
N VAL A 226 -13.98 0.60 2.95
CA VAL A 226 -13.92 2.06 2.88
C VAL A 226 -14.32 2.73 4.19
N LEU A 227 -15.14 2.06 5.02
CA LEU A 227 -15.48 2.52 6.37
C LEU A 227 -14.30 2.35 7.34
N LYS A 228 -13.56 1.25 7.24
CA LYS A 228 -12.36 0.97 8.07
C LYS A 228 -11.19 1.89 7.69
N LEU A 229 -10.93 2.01 6.39
CA LEU A 229 -9.86 2.79 5.81
C LEU A 229 -10.47 3.78 4.82
N SER A 230 -10.71 5.02 5.27
CA SER A 230 -11.25 6.10 4.43
C SER A 230 -10.19 6.65 3.45
N ALA A 231 -9.62 5.77 2.64
CA ALA A 231 -8.62 6.09 1.64
C ALA A 231 -9.27 6.44 0.31
N TRP A 232 -8.74 7.48 -0.34
CA TRP A 232 -9.31 8.00 -1.59
C TRP A 232 -9.42 6.94 -2.70
N HIS A 233 -8.49 6.00 -2.76
CA HIS A 233 -8.46 4.97 -3.80
C HIS A 233 -9.57 3.93 -3.61
N LEU A 234 -9.98 3.60 -2.37
CA LEU A 234 -11.11 2.70 -2.11
C LEU A 234 -12.43 3.33 -2.54
N HIS A 235 -12.66 4.60 -2.18
CA HIS A 235 -13.80 5.36 -2.68
C HIS A 235 -13.82 5.42 -4.22
N TYR A 236 -12.65 5.62 -4.85
CA TYR A 236 -12.57 5.62 -6.31
C TYR A 236 -12.91 4.25 -6.93
N LYS A 237 -12.48 3.13 -6.33
CA LYS A 237 -12.85 1.78 -6.77
C LYS A 237 -14.36 1.56 -6.68
N ILE A 238 -14.99 1.96 -5.57
CA ILE A 238 -16.44 1.89 -5.41
C ILE A 238 -17.14 2.74 -6.48
N ALA A 239 -16.67 3.97 -6.73
CA ALA A 239 -17.24 4.85 -7.74
C ALA A 239 -17.22 4.21 -9.15
N LEU A 240 -16.12 3.55 -9.52
CA LEU A 240 -16.01 2.82 -10.78
C LEU A 240 -16.99 1.66 -10.87
N LEU A 241 -17.17 0.90 -9.78
CA LEU A 241 -18.11 -0.24 -9.73
C LEU A 241 -19.56 0.23 -9.82
N LEU A 242 -19.95 1.24 -9.04
CA LEU A 242 -21.28 1.85 -9.09
C LEU A 242 -21.61 2.37 -10.49
N TYR A 243 -20.63 3.02 -11.13
CA TYR A 243 -20.77 3.48 -12.51
C TYR A 243 -21.00 2.33 -13.50
N LYS A 244 -20.25 1.22 -13.37
CA LYS A 244 -20.48 0.01 -14.19
C LYS A 244 -21.88 -0.57 -14.01
N LEU A 245 -22.45 -0.46 -12.80
CA LEU A 245 -23.82 -0.90 -12.49
C LEU A 245 -24.90 0.13 -12.88
N GLY A 246 -24.54 1.24 -13.53
CA GLY A 246 -25.46 2.31 -13.89
C GLY A 246 -25.92 3.18 -12.72
N GLN A 247 -25.37 2.99 -11.51
CA GLN A 247 -25.71 3.77 -10.31
C GLN A 247 -24.93 5.10 -10.28
N ARG A 248 -25.32 6.03 -11.15
CA ARG A 248 -24.59 7.28 -11.41
C ARG A 248 -24.47 8.20 -10.20
N ASP A 249 -25.54 8.34 -9.41
CA ASP A 249 -25.52 9.21 -8.22
C ASP A 249 -24.57 8.67 -7.15
N GLY A 250 -24.59 7.35 -6.93
CA GLY A 250 -23.64 6.68 -6.06
C GLY A 250 -22.20 6.83 -6.54
N ALA A 251 -21.97 6.71 -7.85
CA ALA A 251 -20.66 6.90 -8.45
C ALA A 251 -20.13 8.34 -8.26
N LEU A 252 -20.97 9.36 -8.47
CA LEU A 252 -20.60 10.76 -8.20
C LEU A 252 -20.31 10.99 -6.72
N ARG A 253 -21.14 10.47 -5.81
CA ARG A 253 -20.93 10.60 -4.37
C ARG A 253 -19.60 10.01 -3.93
N HIS A 254 -19.31 8.76 -4.30
CA HIS A 254 -18.03 8.12 -3.96
C HIS A 254 -16.84 8.78 -4.70
N GLY A 255 -17.03 9.28 -5.91
CA GLY A 255 -16.01 10.06 -6.61
C GLY A 255 -15.69 11.38 -5.91
N ALA A 256 -16.70 12.04 -5.33
CA ALA A 256 -16.53 13.24 -4.51
C ALA A 256 -15.81 12.96 -3.19
N GLU A 257 -16.18 11.87 -2.51
CA GLU A 257 -15.46 11.37 -1.31
C GLU A 257 -13.98 11.13 -1.64
N ALA A 258 -13.69 10.45 -2.75
CA ALA A 258 -12.32 10.22 -3.20
C ALA A 258 -11.57 11.53 -3.50
N ALA A 259 -12.24 12.52 -4.11
CA ALA A 259 -11.63 13.80 -4.45
C ALA A 259 -11.25 14.58 -3.17
N LEU A 260 -12.14 14.58 -2.17
CA LEU A 260 -11.98 15.30 -0.90
C LEU A 260 -11.08 14.59 0.12
N ALA A 261 -10.95 13.27 0.05
CA ALA A 261 -10.14 12.47 0.97
C ALA A 261 -8.65 12.85 0.92
N PHE A 262 -7.90 12.55 1.98
CA PHE A 262 -6.46 12.82 2.01
C PHE A 262 -5.69 11.97 0.98
N GLY A 263 -4.63 12.54 0.40
CA GLY A 263 -3.72 11.86 -0.51
C GLY A 263 -3.07 12.84 -1.50
N PRO A 264 -1.95 12.46 -2.15
CA PRO A 264 -1.28 13.32 -3.14
C PRO A 264 -2.23 13.63 -4.30
N LEU A 265 -2.51 14.91 -4.54
CA LEU A 265 -3.42 15.35 -5.60
C LEU A 265 -3.03 14.81 -6.98
N PRO A 266 -1.74 14.79 -7.39
CA PRO A 266 -1.33 14.20 -8.67
C PRO A 266 -1.79 12.76 -8.87
N ASN A 267 -1.76 11.94 -7.82
CA ASN A 267 -2.13 10.53 -7.91
C ASN A 267 -3.62 10.31 -8.21
N LYS A 268 -4.45 11.35 -8.06
CA LYS A 268 -5.89 11.31 -8.32
C LYS A 268 -6.29 11.70 -9.76
N TRP A 269 -5.34 11.93 -10.67
CA TRP A 269 -5.68 12.36 -12.05
C TRP A 269 -6.67 11.41 -12.75
N LYS A 270 -6.57 10.09 -12.53
CA LYS A 270 -7.51 9.10 -13.09
C LYS A 270 -8.93 9.26 -12.54
N LEU A 271 -9.06 9.62 -11.27
CA LEU A 271 -10.33 9.92 -10.63
C LEU A 271 -10.97 11.15 -11.29
N PHE A 272 -10.22 12.23 -11.53
CA PHE A 272 -10.76 13.43 -12.15
C PHE A 272 -11.16 13.19 -13.61
N LEU A 273 -10.36 12.44 -14.37
CA LEU A 273 -10.74 12.04 -15.72
C LEU A 273 -11.98 11.13 -15.74
N PHE A 274 -12.15 10.27 -14.73
CA PHE A 274 -13.37 9.49 -14.54
C PHE A 274 -14.58 10.38 -14.23
N LEU A 275 -14.46 11.32 -13.28
CA LEU A 275 -15.53 12.26 -12.96
C LEU A 275 -15.93 13.09 -14.18
N ALA A 276 -14.98 13.46 -15.05
CA ALA A 276 -15.28 14.13 -16.31
C ALA A 276 -16.28 13.35 -17.18
N VAL A 277 -16.07 12.03 -17.31
CA VAL A 277 -16.95 11.12 -18.05
C VAL A 277 -18.34 11.05 -17.41
N VAL A 278 -18.40 10.83 -16.09
CA VAL A 278 -19.70 10.74 -15.39
C VAL A 278 -20.49 12.04 -15.50
N LEU A 279 -19.83 13.19 -15.41
CA LEU A 279 -20.47 14.50 -15.51
C LEU A 279 -21.00 14.79 -16.91
N GLN A 280 -20.23 14.44 -17.95
CA GLN A 280 -20.68 14.58 -19.34
C GLN A 280 -21.95 13.75 -19.60
N GLU A 281 -21.99 12.51 -19.12
CA GLU A 281 -23.15 11.62 -19.27
C GLU A 281 -24.37 12.07 -18.45
N ASN A 282 -24.14 12.90 -17.42
CA ASN A 282 -25.18 13.57 -16.64
C ASN A 282 -25.53 14.97 -17.19
N GLY A 283 -25.07 15.32 -18.41
CA GLY A 283 -25.38 16.59 -19.07
C GLY A 283 -24.61 17.81 -18.54
N GLN A 284 -23.62 17.62 -17.65
CA GLN A 284 -22.80 18.69 -17.07
C GLN A 284 -21.49 18.86 -17.85
N GLU A 285 -21.59 19.19 -19.14
CA GLU A 285 -20.45 19.17 -20.07
C GLU A 285 -19.30 20.10 -19.67
N ASP A 286 -19.58 21.35 -19.30
CA ASP A 286 -18.56 22.32 -18.86
C ASP A 286 -17.80 21.81 -17.63
N LEU A 287 -18.54 21.31 -16.64
CA LEU A 287 -17.95 20.80 -15.42
C LEU A 287 -17.12 19.54 -15.70
N GLY A 288 -17.58 18.68 -16.60
CA GLY A 288 -16.82 17.53 -17.09
C GLY A 288 -15.49 17.95 -17.73
N ARG A 289 -15.52 18.95 -18.62
CA ARG A 289 -14.32 19.52 -19.26
C ARG A 289 -13.32 20.04 -18.23
N ARG A 290 -13.78 20.78 -17.22
CA ARG A 290 -12.91 21.30 -16.14
C ARG A 290 -12.25 20.18 -15.34
N HIS A 291 -12.92 19.04 -15.14
CA HIS A 291 -12.32 17.88 -14.49
C HIS A 291 -11.27 17.18 -15.38
N ALA A 292 -11.53 17.09 -16.69
CA ALA A 292 -10.54 16.59 -17.65
C ALA A 292 -9.31 17.51 -17.73
N GLN A 293 -9.51 18.83 -17.70
CA GLN A 293 -8.44 19.83 -17.64
C GLN A 293 -7.61 19.68 -16.36
N LEU A 294 -8.24 19.50 -15.20
CA LEU A 294 -7.53 19.22 -13.95
C LEU A 294 -6.65 17.96 -14.06
N ALA A 295 -7.17 16.88 -14.64
CA ALA A 295 -6.40 15.66 -14.85
C ALA A 295 -5.19 15.90 -15.77
N ALA A 296 -5.33 16.69 -16.83
CA ALA A 296 -4.24 17.02 -17.74
C ALA A 296 -3.17 17.92 -17.08
N ASN A 297 -3.58 18.98 -16.37
CA ASN A 297 -2.66 19.89 -15.68
C ASN A 297 -1.83 19.13 -14.63
N LEU A 298 -2.45 18.21 -13.87
CA LEU A 298 -1.73 17.36 -12.92
C LEU A 298 -0.66 16.51 -13.59
N ARG A 299 -0.96 15.94 -14.77
CA ARG A 299 0.03 15.13 -15.50
C ARG A 299 1.19 15.99 -16.01
N ARG A 300 0.89 17.16 -16.57
CA ARG A 300 1.88 18.12 -17.08
C ARG A 300 2.82 18.58 -15.96
N GLU A 301 2.28 19.03 -14.84
CA GLU A 301 3.06 19.50 -13.69
C GLU A 301 3.96 18.43 -13.07
N ASN A 302 3.64 17.14 -13.27
CA ASN A 302 4.43 16.00 -12.79
C ASN A 302 5.31 15.36 -13.88
N ASN A 303 5.45 15.98 -15.04
CA ASN A 303 6.24 15.50 -16.18
C ASN A 303 5.86 14.06 -16.61
N TRP A 304 4.57 13.73 -16.57
CA TRP A 304 4.07 12.42 -16.98
C TRP A 304 3.73 12.42 -18.48
N ASP A 305 4.76 12.51 -19.31
CA ASP A 305 4.63 12.70 -20.77
C ASP A 305 4.05 11.46 -21.49
N LYS A 306 4.25 10.27 -20.92
CA LYS A 306 3.67 9.03 -21.45
C LYS A 306 2.18 8.95 -21.10
N VAL A 307 1.33 9.38 -22.03
CA VAL A 307 -0.12 9.26 -21.92
C VAL A 307 -0.56 7.88 -22.43
N ILE A 308 -1.36 7.19 -21.62
CA ILE A 308 -1.98 5.92 -22.01
C ILE A 308 -3.01 6.22 -23.12
N PRO A 309 -3.06 5.47 -24.24
CA PRO A 309 -3.92 5.80 -25.39
C PRO A 309 -5.39 6.08 -25.03
N LYS A 310 -5.95 5.28 -24.12
CA LYS A 310 -7.32 5.47 -23.61
C LYS A 310 -7.52 6.82 -22.88
N ALA A 311 -6.52 7.29 -22.15
CA ALA A 311 -6.57 8.59 -21.49
C ALA A 311 -6.44 9.72 -22.52
N GLN A 312 -5.57 9.56 -23.53
CA GLN A 312 -5.40 10.52 -24.62
C GLN A 312 -6.71 10.74 -25.38
N GLN A 313 -7.37 9.65 -25.77
CA GLN A 313 -8.68 9.72 -26.43
C GLN A 313 -9.72 10.50 -25.61
N ARG A 314 -9.71 10.33 -24.27
CA ARG A 314 -10.62 11.08 -23.39
C ARG A 314 -10.26 12.56 -23.35
N PHE A 315 -8.98 12.92 -23.25
CA PHE A 315 -8.57 14.33 -23.28
C PHE A 315 -8.99 15.02 -24.60
N GLU A 316 -8.85 14.33 -25.73
CA GLU A 316 -9.32 14.80 -27.03
C GLU A 316 -10.86 14.96 -27.06
N GLN A 317 -11.60 13.98 -26.55
CA GLN A 317 -13.06 14.03 -26.45
C GLN A 317 -13.53 15.25 -25.63
N PHE A 318 -12.81 15.58 -24.55
CA PHE A 318 -13.11 16.75 -23.72
C PHE A 318 -12.57 18.06 -24.28
N LYS A 319 -11.83 18.05 -25.40
CA LYS A 319 -11.17 19.23 -25.97
C LYS A 319 -10.31 19.95 -24.93
N VAL A 320 -9.52 19.19 -24.18
CA VAL A 320 -8.59 19.71 -23.18
C VAL A 320 -7.55 20.60 -23.84
N ASP A 321 -7.28 21.75 -23.22
CA ASP A 321 -6.22 22.65 -23.64
C ASP A 321 -4.93 22.30 -22.89
N PHE A 322 -4.01 21.62 -23.56
CA PHE A 322 -2.71 21.28 -22.96
C PHE A 322 -1.78 22.49 -22.77
N THR A 323 -2.12 23.65 -23.34
CA THR A 323 -1.39 24.90 -23.15
C THR A 323 -1.88 25.69 -21.93
N ASP A 324 -2.96 25.25 -21.28
CA ASP A 324 -3.50 25.88 -20.07
C ASP A 324 -2.45 25.90 -18.94
N ALA A 325 -2.03 27.12 -18.61
CA ALA A 325 -1.06 27.41 -17.57
C ALA A 325 -1.68 27.46 -16.16
N THR A 326 -3.00 27.30 -16.02
CA THR A 326 -3.69 27.31 -14.73
C THR A 326 -3.13 26.23 -13.80
N PRO A 327 -2.62 26.60 -12.62
CA PRO A 327 -2.11 25.61 -11.67
C PRO A 327 -3.20 24.61 -11.27
N ALA A 328 -2.89 23.32 -11.29
CA ALA A 328 -3.84 22.25 -10.97
C ALA A 328 -4.44 22.40 -9.57
N LYS A 329 -3.65 22.94 -8.62
CA LYS A 329 -4.10 23.24 -7.26
C LYS A 329 -5.21 24.30 -7.23
N ASP A 330 -5.14 25.33 -8.08
CA ASP A 330 -6.14 26.38 -8.14
C ASP A 330 -7.44 25.86 -8.78
N LEU A 331 -7.33 25.10 -9.87
CA LEU A 331 -8.48 24.45 -10.50
C LEU A 331 -9.15 23.45 -9.54
N SER A 332 -8.35 22.66 -8.81
CA SER A 332 -8.86 21.77 -7.75
C SER A 332 -9.58 22.55 -6.65
N ARG A 333 -9.07 23.72 -6.22
CA ARG A 333 -9.74 24.58 -5.24
C ARG A 333 -11.11 25.06 -5.75
N GLN A 334 -11.20 25.44 -7.02
CA GLN A 334 -12.48 25.85 -7.63
C GLN A 334 -13.48 24.69 -7.72
N LEU A 335 -13.02 23.48 -8.06
CA LEU A 335 -13.88 22.31 -8.19
C LEU A 335 -14.34 21.74 -6.84
N ARG A 336 -13.62 22.03 -5.75
CA ARG A 336 -13.89 21.52 -4.40
C ARG A 336 -15.31 21.74 -3.91
N GLN A 337 -15.91 22.89 -4.21
CA GLN A 337 -17.29 23.20 -3.80
C GLN A 337 -18.31 22.21 -4.40
N HIS A 338 -18.07 21.74 -5.63
CA HIS A 338 -18.92 20.78 -6.30
C HIS A 338 -18.80 19.41 -5.63
N TRP A 339 -17.58 18.99 -5.28
CA TRP A 339 -17.37 17.74 -4.55
C TRP A 339 -18.03 17.76 -3.18
N GLN A 340 -17.92 18.88 -2.45
CA GLN A 340 -18.61 19.04 -1.16
C GLN A 340 -20.13 18.97 -1.33
N LYS A 341 -20.68 19.56 -2.39
CA LYS A 341 -22.10 19.48 -2.70
C LYS A 341 -22.54 18.03 -2.95
N TRP A 342 -21.86 17.31 -3.85
CA TRP A 342 -22.19 15.91 -4.20
C TRP A 342 -22.03 14.93 -3.04
N GLN A 343 -21.07 15.20 -2.13
CA GLN A 343 -20.91 14.43 -0.90
C GLN A 343 -22.17 14.50 -0.02
N LEU A 344 -22.86 15.65 -0.01
CA LEU A 344 -23.96 15.94 0.91
C LEU A 344 -25.35 15.75 0.30
N GLU A 345 -25.51 15.94 -1.02
CA GLU A 345 -26.81 15.91 -1.71
C GLU A 345 -27.61 14.62 -1.48
N MET A 346 -26.92 13.50 -1.22
CA MET A 346 -27.53 12.18 -1.03
C MET A 346 -27.57 11.74 0.43
N LEU A 347 -27.14 12.59 1.38
CA LEU A 347 -27.15 12.25 2.80
C LEU A 347 -28.42 12.75 3.48
N PRO A 348 -29.00 11.96 4.40
CA PRO A 348 -30.11 12.42 5.23
C PRO A 348 -29.72 13.65 6.04
N ARG A 349 -30.56 14.70 5.97
CA ARG A 349 -30.42 15.89 6.80
C ARG A 349 -31.28 15.76 8.05
N HIS A 350 -30.67 16.06 9.19
CA HIS A 350 -31.31 15.99 10.51
C HIS A 350 -31.14 17.31 11.26
N GLU A 351 -32.02 17.52 12.23
CA GLU A 351 -31.92 18.58 13.22
C GLU A 351 -31.99 17.98 14.62
N GLY A 352 -31.28 18.61 15.56
CA GLY A 352 -31.23 18.15 16.93
C GLY A 352 -30.50 19.16 17.81
N PHE A 353 -30.00 18.68 18.95
CA PHE A 353 -29.18 19.48 19.86
C PHE A 353 -27.90 18.72 20.22
N ILE A 354 -26.82 19.46 20.43
CA ILE A 354 -25.59 18.90 20.98
C ILE A 354 -25.90 18.38 22.39
N ASP A 355 -25.85 17.07 22.58
CA ASP A 355 -26.09 16.43 23.87
C ASP A 355 -24.91 16.72 24.81
N ARG A 356 -23.70 16.39 24.36
CA ARG A 356 -22.45 16.60 25.10
C ARG A 356 -21.26 16.81 24.17
N VAL A 357 -20.29 17.57 24.66
CA VAL A 357 -18.96 17.75 24.03
C VAL A 357 -17.91 17.36 25.06
N HIS A 358 -16.97 16.51 24.69
CA HIS A 358 -15.90 16.11 25.60
C HIS A 358 -14.85 17.23 25.70
N LYS A 359 -14.44 17.60 26.92
CA LYS A 359 -13.46 18.67 27.14
C LYS A 359 -12.05 18.28 26.66
N ASP A 360 -11.66 17.04 26.92
CA ASP A 360 -10.29 16.56 26.66
C ASP A 360 -10.15 15.80 25.34
N LYS A 361 -11.27 15.60 24.62
CA LYS A 361 -11.28 14.83 23.36
C LYS A 361 -12.04 15.60 22.27
N PRO A 362 -11.56 15.59 21.01
CA PRO A 362 -12.12 16.42 19.94
C PRO A 362 -13.41 15.82 19.34
N PHE A 363 -14.38 15.45 20.17
CA PHE A 363 -15.67 14.89 19.74
C PHE A 363 -16.81 15.15 20.74
N GLY A 364 -18.03 14.95 20.25
CA GLY A 364 -19.25 15.02 21.04
C GLY A 364 -20.35 14.13 20.47
N PHE A 365 -21.57 14.28 21.00
CA PHE A 365 -22.76 13.59 20.54
C PHE A 365 -23.91 14.57 20.32
N ILE A 366 -24.73 14.29 19.30
CA ILE A 366 -25.94 15.05 18.97
C ILE A 366 -27.14 14.13 19.19
N LYS A 367 -28.15 14.63 19.90
CA LYS A 367 -29.44 13.95 20.03
C LYS A 367 -30.45 14.61 19.10
N ALA A 368 -31.16 13.80 18.34
CA ALA A 368 -32.21 14.24 17.42
C ALA A 368 -33.43 13.36 17.62
N GLU A 369 -34.63 13.94 17.56
CA GLU A 369 -35.89 13.17 17.71
C GLU A 369 -36.09 12.17 16.57
N SER A 370 -35.54 12.47 15.39
CA SER A 370 -35.57 11.59 14.22
C SER A 370 -34.65 10.37 14.32
N LEU A 371 -33.88 10.24 15.41
CA LEU A 371 -32.88 9.20 15.59
C LEU A 371 -33.09 8.46 16.92
N PRO A 372 -32.94 7.13 16.94
CA PRO A 372 -33.14 6.35 18.16
C PRO A 372 -32.04 6.59 19.20
N GLU A 373 -30.82 6.86 18.74
CA GLU A 373 -29.63 7.01 19.58
C GLU A 373 -28.87 8.30 19.26
N PRO A 374 -28.13 8.88 20.23
CA PRO A 374 -27.24 10.01 19.98
C PRO A 374 -26.16 9.66 18.95
N VAL A 375 -25.95 10.54 17.98
CA VAL A 375 -24.96 10.35 16.91
C VAL A 375 -23.66 11.06 17.26
N PHE A 376 -22.55 10.33 17.07
CA PHE A 376 -21.20 10.84 17.26
C PHE A 376 -20.87 11.94 16.23
N PHE A 377 -20.19 13.01 16.65
CA PHE A 377 -19.58 13.97 15.73
C PHE A 377 -18.19 14.40 16.23
N LYS A 378 -17.31 14.76 15.29
CA LYS A 378 -16.01 15.36 15.64
C LYS A 378 -16.16 16.87 15.75
N THR A 379 -15.47 17.49 16.71
CA THR A 379 -15.61 18.95 16.92
C THR A 379 -15.17 19.78 15.72
N HIS A 380 -14.26 19.28 14.89
CA HIS A 380 -13.87 19.93 13.63
C HIS A 380 -14.94 19.85 12.53
N SER A 381 -15.95 18.99 12.69
CA SER A 381 -17.12 18.94 11.80
C SER A 381 -18.15 20.02 12.13
N PHE A 382 -17.96 20.77 13.22
CA PHE A 382 -18.78 21.93 13.58
C PHE A 382 -18.39 23.15 12.74
N ILE A 383 -19.38 23.75 12.08
CA ILE A 383 -19.25 24.87 11.16
C ILE A 383 -19.96 26.07 11.77
N GLY A 384 -19.21 26.80 12.60
CA GLY A 384 -19.69 27.99 13.30
C GLY A 384 -18.65 28.47 14.32
N PRO A 385 -18.97 29.52 15.08
CA PRO A 385 -18.13 29.97 16.20
C PRO A 385 -17.91 28.83 17.20
N LYS A 386 -16.66 28.56 17.60
CA LYS A 386 -16.33 27.42 18.47
C LYS A 386 -17.02 27.50 19.82
N GLU A 387 -17.31 28.71 20.28
CA GLU A 387 -18.03 29.03 21.51
C GLU A 387 -19.48 28.50 21.48
N GLN A 388 -20.05 28.29 20.30
CA GLN A 388 -21.38 27.70 20.12
C GLN A 388 -21.34 26.17 20.08
N CYS A 389 -20.17 25.54 19.99
CA CYS A 389 -20.03 24.09 20.04
C CYS A 389 -20.10 23.59 21.50
N VAL A 390 -21.24 23.82 22.15
CA VAL A 390 -21.51 23.49 23.55
C VAL A 390 -22.82 22.70 23.68
N SER A 391 -23.01 22.02 24.82
CA SER A 391 -24.24 21.28 25.09
C SER A 391 -25.47 22.18 24.99
N ARG A 392 -26.59 21.61 24.52
CA ARG A 392 -27.89 22.24 24.22
C ARG A 392 -27.94 23.18 23.02
N THR A 393 -26.84 23.44 22.32
CA THR A 393 -26.90 24.18 21.05
C THR A 393 -27.72 23.40 20.03
N ARG A 394 -28.73 24.06 19.44
CA ARG A 394 -29.52 23.48 18.35
C ARG A 394 -28.71 23.48 17.06
N VAL A 395 -28.71 22.37 16.35
CA VAL A 395 -27.87 22.15 15.17
C VAL A 395 -28.62 21.43 14.05
N LYS A 396 -28.23 21.71 12.82
CA LYS A 396 -28.54 20.91 11.63
C LYS A 396 -27.29 20.17 11.20
N PHE A 397 -27.43 18.95 10.71
CA PHE A 397 -26.29 18.10 10.33
C PHE A 397 -26.72 17.06 9.29
N PHE A 398 -25.73 16.42 8.68
CA PHE A 398 -25.93 15.24 7.84
C PHE A 398 -25.37 14.01 8.55
N ILE A 399 -25.95 12.84 8.27
CA ILE A 399 -25.43 11.57 8.78
C ILE A 399 -24.78 10.80 7.65
N LYS A 400 -23.60 10.24 7.92
CA LYS A 400 -22.97 9.24 7.05
C LYS A 400 -22.58 8.00 7.84
N ASP A 401 -22.43 6.90 7.14
CA ASP A 401 -21.84 5.68 7.69
C ASP A 401 -20.37 5.92 8.08
N SER A 402 -19.95 5.25 9.15
CA SER A 402 -18.62 5.34 9.75
C SER A 402 -18.25 4.01 10.40
N TYR A 403 -17.05 3.93 10.97
CA TYR A 403 -16.56 2.73 11.66
C TYR A 403 -16.04 3.10 13.06
N ASP A 404 -16.59 2.45 14.08
CA ASP A 404 -16.08 2.56 15.45
C ASP A 404 -14.89 1.61 15.59
N LYS A 405 -13.68 2.16 15.48
CA LYS A 405 -12.43 1.39 15.64
C LYS A 405 -12.27 0.77 17.03
N THR A 406 -12.90 1.33 18.06
CA THR A 406 -12.79 0.82 19.43
C THR A 406 -13.69 -0.39 19.64
N LYS A 407 -14.86 -0.40 18.99
CA LYS A 407 -15.86 -1.47 19.08
C LYS A 407 -15.86 -2.41 17.87
N GLU A 408 -14.96 -2.18 16.92
CA GLU A 408 -14.81 -2.92 15.66
C GLU A 408 -16.14 -3.19 14.94
N ARG A 409 -16.96 -2.14 14.81
CA ARG A 409 -18.29 -2.25 14.20
C ARG A 409 -18.68 -1.02 13.40
N SER A 410 -19.59 -1.21 12.46
CA SER A 410 -20.25 -0.12 11.75
C SER A 410 -20.95 0.83 12.72
N SER A 411 -20.87 2.12 12.40
CA SER A 411 -21.44 3.21 13.19
C SER A 411 -21.88 4.33 12.25
N THR A 412 -22.37 5.43 12.81
CA THR A 412 -22.75 6.63 12.08
C THR A 412 -22.05 7.85 12.63
N GLU A 413 -21.67 8.78 11.77
CA GLU A 413 -21.04 10.05 12.13
C GLU A 413 -21.87 11.22 11.58
N ALA A 414 -22.12 12.20 12.44
CA ALA A 414 -22.70 13.48 12.05
C ALA A 414 -21.61 14.40 11.49
N ILE A 415 -21.85 14.94 10.30
CA ILE A 415 -20.95 15.84 9.57
C ILE A 415 -21.64 17.16 9.23
N GLN A 416 -20.84 18.19 8.92
CA GLN A 416 -21.31 19.54 8.57
C GLN A 416 -22.30 20.09 9.62
N VAL A 417 -21.95 19.90 10.89
CA VAL A 417 -22.79 20.29 12.03
C VAL A 417 -22.83 21.82 12.11
N THR A 418 -23.97 22.42 11.85
CA THR A 418 -24.13 23.88 11.78
C THR A 418 -25.14 24.33 12.83
N PRO A 419 -24.86 25.37 13.64
CA PRO A 419 -25.84 25.89 14.58
C PRO A 419 -27.08 26.43 13.85
N ILE A 420 -28.24 26.24 14.47
CA ILE A 420 -29.52 26.84 14.07
C ILE A 420 -29.78 27.99 15.03
N ALA A 421 -30.13 29.15 14.46
CA ALA A 421 -30.50 30.34 15.23
C ALA A 421 -31.78 30.12 16.05
#